data_AF-A0A382Q941-F1
#
_entry.id   AF-A0A382Q941-F1
#
_cell.length_a   1.000
_cell.length_b   1.000
_cell.length_c   1.000
_cell.angle_alpha   90.00
_cell.angle_beta   90.00
_cell.angle_gamma   90.00
#
_symmetry.space_group_name_H-M   'P 1'
#
loop_
_entity.id
_entity.type
_entity.pdbx_description
1 polymer ?
#
loop_
_entity_poly.entity_id
_entity_poly.type
_entity_poly.pdbx_seq_one_letter_code
_entity_poly.pdbx_strand_id
1 'polypeptide(L)'
;MSENISQVYQSQPVVVIAAGSDWSTYTCEGWANAFGITYPILDDDNNTIYPLFGTGYIPHNIVIDGHGVVLYSQSGFNQTAIISTINEALENLDADNDGVFNGSDNCPDVYNPYQEDEDEDGIGDACDNCNSLIFSLGNINGDDAINIIDVLMLIDVVLG
;
A
#
# COMPACT_ATOMS: atom_id res chain seq x y z
N MET A 1 -5.59 21.28 -7.17
CA MET A 1 -5.91 20.44 -8.33
C MET A 1 -6.15 19.05 -7.76
N SER A 2 -7.28 18.39 -8.04
CA SER A 2 -7.52 17.05 -7.51
C SER A 2 -6.45 16.12 -8.06
N GLU A 3 -5.64 15.52 -7.17
CA GLU A 3 -4.60 14.56 -7.57
C GLU A 3 -5.24 13.40 -8.34
N ASN A 4 -4.60 12.91 -9.39
CA ASN A 4 -5.11 11.76 -10.11
C ASN A 4 -4.85 10.52 -9.26
N ILE A 5 -5.90 9.90 -8.73
CA ILE A 5 -5.82 8.72 -7.84
C ILE A 5 -4.94 7.63 -8.47
N SER A 6 -5.04 7.40 -9.78
CA SER A 6 -4.21 6.40 -10.47
C SER A 6 -2.70 6.69 -10.44
N GLN A 7 -2.30 7.98 -10.36
CA GLN A 7 -0.91 8.38 -10.26
C GLN A 7 -0.40 8.31 -8.82
N VAL A 8 -1.25 8.65 -7.85
CA VAL A 8 -0.92 8.56 -6.42
C VAL A 8 -0.56 7.13 -6.04
N TYR A 9 -1.32 6.15 -6.53
CA TYR A 9 -1.14 4.74 -6.17
C TYR A 9 -0.41 3.90 -7.22
N GLN A 10 0.31 4.53 -8.17
CA GLN A 10 0.94 3.80 -9.28
C GLN A 10 2.04 2.80 -8.86
N SER A 11 2.61 2.97 -7.66
CA SER A 11 3.65 2.10 -7.08
C SER A 11 3.10 1.18 -5.99
N GLN A 12 1.77 1.13 -5.83
CA GLN A 12 1.08 0.35 -4.80
C GLN A 12 0.17 -0.68 -5.48
N PRO A 13 -0.31 -1.72 -4.77
CA PRO A 13 -1.17 -2.75 -5.33
C PRO A 13 -2.62 -2.26 -5.54
N VAL A 14 -2.80 -1.09 -6.15
CA VAL A 14 -4.10 -0.46 -6.43
C VAL A 14 -4.29 -0.35 -7.94
N VAL A 15 -5.42 -0.86 -8.43
CA VAL A 15 -5.81 -0.75 -9.83
C VAL A 15 -7.00 0.18 -9.96
N VAL A 16 -6.86 1.21 -10.80
CA VAL A 16 -7.97 2.13 -11.14
C VAL A 16 -8.55 1.74 -12.49
N ILE A 17 -9.86 1.61 -12.57
CA ILE A 17 -10.61 1.32 -13.80
C ILE A 17 -11.81 2.25 -13.84
N ALA A 18 -12.09 2.84 -15.00
CA ALA A 18 -13.36 3.54 -15.25
C ALA A 18 -14.29 2.69 -16.10
N ALA A 19 -15.60 2.95 -15.99
CA ALA A 19 -16.60 2.49 -16.94
C ALA A 19 -17.42 3.70 -17.40
N GLY A 20 -17.72 3.78 -18.69
CA GLY A 20 -18.49 4.88 -19.27
C GLY A 20 -19.37 4.42 -20.42
N SER A 21 -20.39 5.20 -20.72
CA SER A 21 -21.35 4.96 -21.80
C SER A 21 -21.69 6.28 -22.50
N ASP A 22 -22.56 6.22 -23.51
CA ASP A 22 -23.13 7.40 -24.18
C ASP A 22 -22.05 8.30 -24.81
N TRP A 23 -21.09 7.66 -25.50
CA TRP A 23 -19.95 8.20 -26.24
C TRP A 23 -20.31 9.14 -27.44
N SER A 24 -21.42 9.85 -27.36
CA SER A 24 -22.00 10.70 -28.41
C SER A 24 -21.08 11.82 -28.92
N THR A 25 -20.24 12.37 -28.04
CA THR A 25 -19.30 13.47 -28.38
C THR A 25 -17.88 12.97 -28.63
N TYR A 26 -17.49 11.87 -27.99
CA TYR A 26 -16.16 11.27 -28.07
C TYR A 26 -16.32 9.75 -28.09
N THR A 27 -15.56 9.05 -28.94
CA THR A 27 -15.32 7.62 -28.72
C THR A 27 -14.68 7.41 -27.34
N CYS A 28 -14.77 6.21 -26.76
CA CYS A 28 -14.09 5.87 -25.50
C CYS A 28 -12.60 6.27 -25.52
N GLU A 29 -11.87 5.92 -26.58
CA GLU A 29 -10.47 6.33 -26.78
C GLU A 29 -10.31 7.85 -26.93
N GLY A 30 -11.21 8.51 -27.67
CA GLY A 30 -11.21 9.96 -27.84
C GLY A 30 -11.39 10.70 -26.51
N TRP A 31 -12.22 10.17 -25.63
CA TRP A 31 -12.45 10.71 -24.29
C TRP A 31 -11.19 10.54 -23.42
N ALA A 32 -10.61 9.34 -23.40
CA ALA A 32 -9.38 9.07 -22.66
C ALA A 32 -8.25 10.04 -23.07
N ASN A 33 -8.06 10.23 -24.38
CA ASN A 33 -7.06 11.15 -24.92
C ASN A 33 -7.35 12.61 -24.58
N ALA A 34 -8.62 13.03 -24.65
CA ALA A 34 -9.01 14.42 -24.35
C ALA A 34 -8.75 14.82 -22.89
N PHE A 35 -8.85 13.87 -21.96
CA PHE A 35 -8.68 14.10 -20.52
C PHE A 35 -7.37 13.55 -19.95
N GLY A 36 -6.48 13.01 -20.78
CA GLY A 36 -5.18 12.49 -20.35
C GLY A 36 -5.28 11.30 -19.41
N ILE A 37 -6.29 10.44 -19.62
CA ILE A 37 -6.53 9.26 -18.79
C ILE A 37 -5.56 8.14 -19.21
N THR A 38 -4.82 7.63 -18.24
CA THR A 38 -3.79 6.59 -18.45
C THR A 38 -4.20 5.20 -17.97
N TYR A 39 -5.33 5.11 -17.27
CA TYR A 39 -5.86 3.85 -16.75
C TYR A 39 -6.99 3.30 -17.64
N PRO A 40 -7.28 1.98 -17.58
CA PRO A 40 -8.29 1.36 -18.44
C PRO A 40 -9.69 1.97 -18.28
N ILE A 41 -10.40 2.09 -19.40
CA ILE A 41 -11.81 2.48 -19.46
C ILE A 41 -12.59 1.34 -20.13
N LEU A 42 -13.60 0.84 -19.44
CA LEU A 42 -14.55 -0.14 -19.95
C LEU A 42 -15.70 0.58 -20.64
N ASP A 43 -16.01 0.14 -21.86
CA ASP A 43 -17.18 0.59 -22.60
C ASP A 43 -18.43 -0.13 -22.08
N ASP A 44 -19.34 0.63 -21.48
CA ASP A 44 -20.61 0.17 -20.93
C ASP A 44 -21.82 0.69 -21.72
N ASP A 45 -21.71 0.89 -23.03
CA ASP A 45 -22.83 1.32 -23.89
C ASP A 45 -24.07 0.39 -23.80
N ASN A 46 -23.88 -0.87 -23.40
CA ASN A 46 -24.98 -1.82 -23.18
C ASN A 46 -25.58 -1.77 -21.76
N ASN A 47 -25.08 -0.90 -20.88
CA ASN A 47 -25.52 -0.73 -19.49
C ASN A 47 -25.53 -2.05 -18.70
N THR A 48 -24.44 -2.81 -18.82
CA THR A 48 -24.25 -4.11 -18.17
C THR A 48 -23.32 -4.04 -16.96
N ILE A 49 -22.48 -3.00 -16.86
CA ILE A 49 -21.49 -2.82 -15.79
C ILE A 49 -22.06 -1.93 -14.69
N TYR A 50 -22.65 -0.77 -15.04
CA TYR A 50 -23.18 0.16 -14.05
C TYR A 50 -24.18 -0.48 -13.07
N PRO A 51 -25.14 -1.32 -13.50
CA PRO A 51 -26.07 -1.96 -12.57
C PRO A 51 -25.44 -2.98 -11.61
N LEU A 52 -24.22 -3.45 -11.89
CA LEU A 52 -23.50 -4.39 -11.00
C LEU A 52 -22.83 -3.69 -9.82
N PHE A 53 -22.41 -2.43 -10.02
CA PHE A 53 -21.53 -1.73 -9.08
C PHE A 53 -22.06 -0.37 -8.62
N GLY A 54 -23.04 0.19 -9.33
CA GLY A 54 -23.49 1.56 -9.17
C GLY A 54 -24.97 1.67 -8.87
N THR A 55 -25.31 2.73 -8.14
CA THR A 55 -26.69 3.20 -7.93
C THR A 55 -26.73 4.73 -7.97
N GLY A 56 -27.91 5.33 -8.07
CA GLY A 56 -28.07 6.79 -8.03
C GLY A 56 -27.66 7.48 -9.34
N TYR A 57 -26.77 8.48 -9.25
CA TYR A 57 -26.29 9.26 -10.39
C TYR A 57 -24.79 9.05 -10.66
N ILE A 58 -24.37 9.36 -11.88
CA ILE A 58 -22.98 9.28 -12.37
C ILE A 58 -22.28 10.63 -12.15
N PRO A 59 -20.99 10.67 -11.74
CA PRO A 59 -20.12 9.52 -11.49
C PRO A 59 -20.52 8.75 -10.24
N HIS A 60 -20.37 7.43 -10.27
CA HIS A 60 -20.47 6.57 -9.09
C HIS A 60 -19.11 5.93 -8.88
N ASN A 61 -18.55 6.08 -7.69
CA ASN A 61 -17.21 5.60 -7.36
C ASN A 61 -17.31 4.43 -6.40
N ILE A 62 -16.50 3.40 -6.64
CA ILE A 62 -16.42 2.20 -5.81
C ILE A 62 -14.97 1.94 -5.41
N VAL A 63 -14.76 1.41 -4.21
CA VAL A 63 -13.48 0.82 -3.78
C VAL A 63 -13.76 -0.62 -3.38
N ILE A 64 -13.00 -1.55 -3.95
CA ILE A 64 -13.11 -2.98 -3.72
C ILE A 64 -11.73 -3.48 -3.25
N ASP A 65 -11.71 -4.29 -2.20
CA ASP A 65 -10.46 -4.88 -1.69
C ASP A 65 -10.00 -6.11 -2.50
N GLY A 66 -8.85 -6.67 -2.13
CA GLY A 66 -8.30 -7.88 -2.77
C GLY A 66 -9.16 -9.15 -2.62
N HIS A 67 -10.14 -9.15 -1.72
CA HIS A 67 -11.08 -10.24 -1.49
C HIS A 67 -12.41 -10.07 -2.23
N GLY A 68 -12.58 -8.97 -2.97
CA GLY A 68 -13.82 -8.65 -3.69
C GLY A 68 -14.90 -8.02 -2.82
N VAL A 69 -14.56 -7.53 -1.62
CA VAL A 69 -15.48 -6.83 -0.72
C VAL A 69 -15.56 -5.35 -1.11
N VAL A 70 -16.77 -4.83 -1.24
CA VAL A 70 -17.01 -3.40 -1.51
C VAL A 70 -16.81 -2.62 -0.21
N LEU A 71 -15.76 -1.79 -0.15
CA LEU A 71 -15.42 -0.94 0.99
C LEU A 71 -16.04 0.46 0.90
N TYR A 72 -16.23 0.96 -0.34
CA TYR A 72 -16.85 2.25 -0.61
C TYR A 72 -17.72 2.16 -1.86
N SER A 73 -18.88 2.80 -1.86
CA SER A 73 -19.79 2.89 -3.01
C SER A 73 -20.70 4.10 -2.84
N GLN A 74 -20.48 5.17 -3.62
CA GLN A 74 -21.29 6.40 -3.57
C GLN A 74 -21.35 7.11 -4.93
N SER A 75 -22.50 7.77 -5.20
CA SER A 75 -22.63 8.75 -6.28
C SER A 75 -21.91 10.06 -5.93
N GLY A 76 -21.41 10.74 -6.95
CA GLY A 76 -20.53 11.91 -6.81
C GLY A 76 -19.08 11.50 -6.61
N PHE A 77 -18.20 12.51 -6.52
CA PHE A 77 -16.77 12.31 -6.30
C PHE A 77 -16.33 12.95 -4.99
N ASN A 78 -16.04 12.11 -3.99
CA ASN A 78 -15.46 12.52 -2.72
C ASN A 78 -14.04 11.94 -2.62
N GLN A 79 -13.06 12.72 -3.10
CA GLN A 79 -11.66 12.28 -3.17
C GLN A 79 -11.11 11.87 -1.80
N THR A 80 -11.39 12.65 -0.75
CA THR A 80 -10.89 12.37 0.60
C THR A 80 -11.41 11.06 1.14
N ALA A 81 -12.70 10.77 0.94
CA ALA A 81 -13.27 9.49 1.36
C ALA A 81 -12.66 8.31 0.61
N ILE A 82 -12.50 8.43 -0.72
CA ILE A 82 -11.92 7.37 -1.55
C ILE A 82 -10.47 7.07 -1.14
N ILE A 83 -9.63 8.11 -1.01
CA ILE A 83 -8.22 7.97 -0.60
C ILE A 83 -8.13 7.36 0.81
N SER A 84 -8.97 7.82 1.74
CA SER A 84 -9.01 7.25 3.09
C SER A 84 -9.34 5.77 3.07
N THR A 85 -10.35 5.36 2.28
CA THR A 85 -10.72 3.95 2.17
C THR A 85 -9.63 3.10 1.53
N ILE A 86 -8.93 3.62 0.50
CA ILE A 86 -7.82 2.90 -0.13
C ILE A 86 -6.68 2.69 0.87
N ASN A 87 -6.28 3.73 1.60
CA ASN A 87 -5.19 3.62 2.58
C ASN A 87 -5.52 2.63 3.70
N GLU A 88 -6.74 2.69 4.25
CA GLU A 88 -7.20 1.73 5.26
C GLU A 88 -7.20 0.30 4.70
N ALA A 89 -7.58 0.11 3.44
CA ALA A 89 -7.54 -1.22 2.81
C ALA A 89 -6.10 -1.74 2.68
N LEU A 90 -5.15 -0.88 2.31
CA LEU A 90 -3.74 -1.24 2.15
C LEU A 90 -3.06 -1.59 3.48
N GLU A 91 -3.43 -0.91 4.56
CA GLU A 91 -2.95 -1.22 5.92
C GLU A 91 -3.43 -2.58 6.42
N ASN A 92 -4.58 -3.07 5.93
CA ASN A 92 -5.16 -4.37 6.27
C ASN A 92 -4.72 -5.50 5.33
N LEU A 93 -3.80 -5.24 4.40
CA LEU A 93 -3.15 -6.29 3.61
C LEU A 93 -2.00 -6.89 4.41
N ASP A 94 -1.67 -8.14 4.11
CA ASP A 94 -0.48 -8.84 4.57
C ASP A 94 0.29 -9.18 3.29
N ALA A 95 1.24 -8.33 2.92
CA ALA A 95 1.86 -8.37 1.60
C ALA A 95 2.90 -9.50 1.47
N ASP A 96 3.58 -9.86 2.56
CA ASP A 96 4.60 -10.90 2.60
C ASP A 96 4.10 -12.25 3.15
N ASN A 97 2.86 -12.29 3.65
CA ASN A 97 2.16 -13.46 4.18
C ASN A 97 2.80 -14.02 5.47
N ASP A 98 3.29 -13.15 6.34
CA ASP A 98 3.84 -13.53 7.64
C ASP A 98 2.80 -13.62 8.77
N GLY A 99 1.60 -13.10 8.54
CA GLY A 99 0.49 -13.09 9.49
C GLY A 99 0.34 -11.79 10.28
N VAL A 100 1.15 -10.77 9.98
CA VAL A 100 1.02 -9.39 10.47
C VAL A 100 0.55 -8.51 9.30
N PHE A 101 -0.43 -7.64 9.56
CA PHE A 101 -0.89 -6.72 8.51
C PHE A 101 0.07 -5.55 8.36
N ASN A 102 0.25 -5.06 7.13
CA ASN A 102 1.16 -3.98 6.74
C ASN A 102 1.09 -2.74 7.65
N GLY A 103 -0.09 -2.39 8.19
CA GLY A 103 -0.24 -1.25 9.11
C GLY A 103 0.32 -1.47 10.52
N SER A 104 0.68 -2.69 10.86
CA SER A 104 1.30 -3.10 12.14
C SER A 104 2.60 -3.86 11.96
N ASP A 105 3.06 -4.02 10.70
CA ASP A 105 4.24 -4.76 10.32
C ASP A 105 5.45 -3.84 10.24
N ASN A 106 6.52 -4.12 10.99
CA ASN A 106 7.77 -3.38 10.94
C ASN A 106 8.65 -3.74 9.73
N CYS A 107 8.26 -4.76 8.95
CA CYS A 107 8.82 -5.12 7.66
C CYS A 107 7.76 -5.56 6.61
N PRO A 108 6.87 -4.67 6.13
CA PRO A 108 5.71 -5.01 5.28
C PRO A 108 5.97 -5.81 3.99
N ASP A 109 7.22 -5.93 3.56
CA ASP A 109 7.62 -6.62 2.34
C ASP A 109 8.58 -7.81 2.61
N VAL A 110 8.91 -8.12 3.87
CA VAL A 110 9.93 -9.12 4.25
C VAL A 110 9.49 -9.94 5.46
N TYR A 111 9.13 -11.21 5.19
CA TYR A 111 8.59 -12.16 6.16
C TYR A 111 9.32 -12.15 7.51
N ASN A 112 8.65 -11.70 8.58
CA ASN A 112 9.18 -11.62 9.94
C ASN A 112 8.06 -11.71 11.01
N PRO A 113 7.42 -12.87 11.18
CA PRO A 113 6.19 -13.03 11.97
C PRO A 113 6.33 -12.75 13.47
N TYR A 114 7.57 -12.62 13.95
CA TYR A 114 7.90 -12.33 15.34
C TYR A 114 8.23 -10.85 15.57
N GLN A 115 8.34 -10.05 14.51
CA GLN A 115 8.47 -8.60 14.53
C GLN A 115 9.63 -8.14 15.43
N GLU A 116 10.77 -8.82 15.36
CA GLU A 116 11.98 -8.40 16.07
C GLU A 116 12.45 -7.02 15.56
N ASP A 117 12.84 -6.16 16.49
CA ASP A 117 13.29 -4.77 16.31
C ASP A 117 14.20 -4.45 17.52
N GLU A 118 15.48 -4.79 17.42
CA GLU A 118 16.39 -4.74 18.57
C GLU A 118 16.78 -3.29 18.96
N ASP A 119 16.82 -2.33 18.01
CA ASP A 119 17.08 -0.91 18.31
C ASP A 119 15.84 -0.07 18.59
N GLU A 120 14.65 -0.64 18.51
CA GLU A 120 13.37 0.03 18.75
C GLU A 120 13.16 1.24 17.82
N ASP A 121 13.67 1.20 16.59
CA ASP A 121 13.56 2.29 15.61
C ASP A 121 12.27 2.20 14.76
N GLY A 122 11.56 1.07 14.86
CA GLY A 122 10.31 0.77 14.18
C GLY A 122 10.48 0.09 12.82
N ILE A 123 11.71 -0.23 12.42
CA ILE A 123 12.05 -1.06 11.25
C ILE A 123 12.52 -2.41 11.78
N GLY A 124 11.90 -3.50 11.31
CA GLY A 124 12.27 -4.82 11.83
C GLY A 124 13.66 -5.26 11.41
N ASP A 125 14.29 -6.09 12.25
CA ASP A 125 15.64 -6.64 12.02
C ASP A 125 15.78 -7.32 10.65
N ALA A 126 14.67 -7.86 10.12
CA ALA A 126 14.62 -8.55 8.84
C ALA A 126 14.79 -7.63 7.62
N CYS A 127 14.39 -6.37 7.73
CA CYS A 127 14.41 -5.39 6.64
C CYS A 127 15.27 -4.15 6.94
N ASP A 128 15.81 -4.02 8.16
CA ASP A 128 16.75 -2.96 8.49
C ASP A 128 18.16 -3.26 7.95
N ASN A 129 18.50 -2.58 6.84
CA ASN A 129 19.85 -2.62 6.26
C ASN A 129 20.85 -1.73 7.00
N CYS A 130 20.33 -0.82 7.82
CA CYS A 130 21.08 0.19 8.55
C CYS A 130 21.22 -0.18 10.02
N ASN A 131 21.05 -1.47 10.38
CA ASN A 131 21.16 -2.03 11.73
C ASN A 131 22.15 -1.20 12.56
N SER A 132 21.60 -0.23 13.28
CA SER A 132 22.41 0.76 13.97
C SER A 132 23.07 0.13 15.21
N LEU A 133 22.76 -1.13 15.48
CA LEU A 133 23.32 -1.99 16.52
C LEU A 133 24.44 -2.89 16.01
N ILE A 134 24.60 -3.09 14.71
CA ILE A 134 25.81 -3.70 14.16
C ILE A 134 26.67 -2.57 13.57
N PHE A 135 27.67 -2.16 14.35
CA PHE A 135 28.79 -1.25 13.99
C PHE A 135 28.72 0.21 14.46
N SER A 136 28.30 0.48 15.70
CA SER A 136 29.14 1.42 16.46
C SER A 136 30.45 0.70 16.78
N LEU A 137 31.56 1.16 16.21
CA LEU A 137 32.86 0.50 16.33
C LEU A 137 33.24 0.34 17.82
N GLY A 138 32.99 -0.86 18.38
CA GLY A 138 33.26 -1.19 19.78
C GLY A 138 32.05 -1.37 20.69
N ASN A 139 30.81 -1.19 20.21
CA ASN A 139 29.57 -1.50 20.94
C ASN A 139 28.90 -2.71 20.28
N ILE A 140 28.92 -3.86 20.93
CA ILE A 140 28.51 -5.16 20.39
C ILE A 140 27.21 -5.66 21.05
N ASN A 141 26.80 -5.16 22.23
CA ASN A 141 25.48 -5.46 22.83
C ASN A 141 24.39 -4.47 22.44
N GLY A 142 24.73 -3.34 21.82
CA GLY A 142 23.75 -2.29 21.59
C GLY A 142 23.34 -1.54 22.85
N ASP A 143 24.11 -1.58 23.95
CA ASP A 143 23.76 -0.87 25.20
C ASP A 143 24.17 0.62 25.22
N ASP A 144 24.54 1.15 24.05
CA ASP A 144 25.13 2.47 23.82
C ASP A 144 26.41 2.80 24.61
N ALA A 145 26.98 1.85 25.35
CA ALA A 145 28.15 2.04 26.18
C ALA A 145 29.31 1.15 25.73
N ILE A 146 30.33 1.74 25.10
CA ILE A 146 31.59 1.03 24.79
C ILE A 146 32.32 0.68 26.09
N ASN A 147 32.23 -0.58 26.51
CA ASN A 147 32.71 -1.09 27.78
C ASN A 147 33.23 -2.55 27.67
N ILE A 148 33.52 -3.16 28.82
CA ILE A 148 34.12 -4.51 28.84
C ILE A 148 33.13 -5.60 28.41
N ILE A 149 31.82 -5.33 28.52
CA ILE A 149 30.77 -6.27 28.13
C ILE A 149 30.80 -6.50 26.62
N ASP A 150 31.08 -5.47 25.81
CA ASP A 150 31.26 -5.59 24.35
C ASP A 150 32.34 -6.59 23.96
N VAL A 151 33.48 -6.55 24.66
CA VAL A 151 34.60 -7.46 24.43
C VAL A 151 34.22 -8.89 24.82
N LEU A 152 33.38 -9.07 25.83
CA LEU A 152 32.93 -10.40 26.25
C LEU A 152 31.98 -11.01 25.23
N MET A 153 31.04 -10.26 24.66
CA MET A 153 30.18 -10.81 23.61
C MET A 153 30.90 -11.02 22.28
N LEU A 154 31.96 -10.25 22.00
CA LEU A 154 32.83 -10.54 20.86
C LEU A 154 33.41 -11.97 20.94
N ILE A 155 33.69 -12.46 22.14
CA ILE A 155 34.20 -13.83 22.34
C ILE A 155 33.12 -14.85 21.96
N ASP A 156 31.88 -14.66 22.39
CA ASP A 156 30.77 -15.58 22.07
C ASP A 156 30.46 -15.57 20.56
N VAL A 157 30.45 -14.39 19.92
CA VAL A 157 30.27 -14.25 18.47
C VAL A 157 31.39 -14.91 17.66
N VAL A 158 32.64 -14.84 18.12
CA VAL A 158 33.80 -15.41 17.41
C VAL A 158 33.98 -16.91 17.67
N LEU A 159 33.55 -17.40 18.83
CA LEU A 159 33.76 -18.79 19.24
C LEU A 159 32.57 -19.72 18.97
N GLY A 160 31.36 -19.18 18.75
CA GLY A 160 30.15 -19.95 18.44
C GLY A 160 29.45 -20.49 19.68
#